data_AF-A0A162QTH0-F1
#
_entry.id   AF-A0A162QTH0-F1
#
_cell.length_a   1.000
_cell.length_b   1.000
_cell.length_c   1.000
_cell.angle_alpha   90.00
_cell.angle_beta   90.00
_cell.angle_gamma   90.00
#
_symmetry.space_group_name_H-M   'P 1'
#
loop_
_entity.id
_entity.type
_entity.pdbx_description
1 polymer ?
#
loop_
_entity_poly.entity_id
_entity_poly.type
_entity_poly.pdbx_seq_one_letter_code
_entity_poly.pdbx_strand_id
1 'polypeptide(L)'
;MDNLQLIKSNQQSKYEEIIEYLSQDNGYWLENDIWDAIETFFIGEKISNMRYIDFSNIKNDNLKNEIKYFFLYKHKEKLLTNKGILRLNVSLKHFSEFYTGKSLLELDREKTFIKWKIFLIDRGIKFDINEKSYFWFSNYLLDFIKDLYDDREETEKDIWYSKNIKGAKKSATSDRLATSINFSDIPIYYKDMVKRYFKTIITKKSWGHCFNILKHLKVFFNYFYNNGYKDGFIENLNREDIENYLFFIGNERKDKNLTETSKYISYVRTFLEYIQIAQYDKAPKKEVSFLIFQDDIPRREFVQDEMRRVKFVPEPILKQLDNNIMDLDRPQYIPIYILLRETGWRGTDILNLRYDNCLDQIWNSKEERYNYYLCGEITKTGIAELKIPIRDKAAEMVQKAIDKAKELSTEENNPKKYLFNTYEGKLKGRPLNKASLLYTIQRLIEQKILEMLIVSYIILGFIH
;
A
#
# COMPACT_ATOMS: atom_id res chain seq x y z
N MET A 1 -16.32 -12.89 -33.76
CA MET A 1 -15.77 -11.63 -34.31
C MET A 1 -16.13 -10.42 -33.45
N ASP A 2 -17.11 -10.53 -32.55
CA ASP A 2 -17.63 -9.40 -31.75
C ASP A 2 -16.69 -8.90 -30.64
N ASN A 3 -15.91 -9.76 -30.00
CA ASN A 3 -14.95 -9.34 -28.95
C ASN A 3 -13.82 -8.45 -29.47
N LEU A 4 -13.35 -8.65 -30.71
CA LEU A 4 -12.29 -7.83 -31.31
C LEU A 4 -12.77 -6.42 -31.65
N GLN A 5 -14.05 -6.27 -32.01
CA GLN A 5 -14.66 -4.96 -32.26
C GLN A 5 -14.94 -4.22 -30.94
N LEU A 6 -15.39 -4.93 -29.90
CA LEU A 6 -15.60 -4.34 -28.56
C LEU A 6 -14.29 -3.81 -27.97
N ILE A 7 -13.20 -4.59 -28.06
CA ILE A 7 -11.86 -4.18 -27.58
C ILE A 7 -11.36 -2.95 -28.33
N LYS A 8 -11.54 -2.87 -29.66
CA LYS A 8 -11.15 -1.69 -30.46
C LYS A 8 -11.98 -0.45 -30.11
N SER A 9 -13.29 -0.61 -29.91
CA SER A 9 -14.19 0.48 -29.49
C SER A 9 -13.79 1.05 -28.13
N ASN A 10 -13.44 0.20 -27.17
CA ASN A 10 -13.05 0.63 -25.82
C ASN A 10 -11.65 1.26 -25.80
N GLN A 11 -10.71 0.79 -26.62
CA GLN A 11 -9.41 1.43 -26.81
C GLN A 11 -9.54 2.84 -27.39
N GLN A 12 -10.45 3.04 -28.34
CA GLN A 12 -10.69 4.36 -28.93
C GLN A 12 -11.28 5.34 -27.91
N SER A 13 -12.21 4.88 -27.06
CA SER A 13 -12.75 5.69 -25.96
C SER A 13 -11.68 6.07 -24.91
N LYS A 14 -10.72 5.19 -24.62
CA LYS A 14 -9.63 5.50 -23.68
C LYS A 14 -8.59 6.47 -24.24
N TYR A 15 -8.34 6.40 -25.54
CA TYR A 15 -7.50 7.38 -26.20
C TYR A 15 -8.14 8.77 -26.20
N GLU A 16 -9.47 8.86 -26.35
CA GLU A 16 -10.20 10.14 -26.22
C GLU A 16 -10.05 10.74 -24.81
N GLU A 17 -10.10 9.94 -23.75
CA GLU A 17 -9.83 10.37 -22.35
C GLU A 17 -8.41 10.95 -22.19
N ILE A 18 -7.42 10.34 -22.84
CA ILE A 18 -6.04 10.87 -22.88
C ILE A 18 -6.01 12.25 -23.53
N ILE A 19 -6.65 12.40 -24.69
CA ILE A 19 -6.68 13.67 -25.43
C ILE A 19 -7.39 14.75 -24.63
N GLU A 20 -8.54 14.44 -24.03
CA GLU A 20 -9.28 15.38 -23.18
C GLU A 20 -8.42 15.85 -21.99
N TYR A 21 -7.70 14.94 -21.33
CA TYR A 21 -6.84 15.28 -20.21
C TYR A 21 -5.63 16.15 -20.61
N LEU A 22 -5.04 15.87 -21.78
CA LEU A 22 -3.94 16.68 -22.34
C LEU A 22 -4.42 18.04 -22.88
N SER A 23 -5.70 18.18 -23.24
CA SER A 23 -6.28 19.44 -23.72
C SER A 23 -6.52 20.47 -22.61
N GLN A 24 -6.33 20.08 -21.35
CA GLN A 24 -6.37 21.00 -20.21
C GLN A 24 -5.31 22.11 -20.32
N ASP A 25 -5.46 23.16 -19.51
CA ASP A 25 -4.55 24.32 -19.50
C ASP A 25 -4.39 24.96 -20.89
N ASN A 26 -5.54 25.18 -21.54
CA ASN A 26 -5.66 25.76 -22.89
C ASN A 26 -4.90 24.98 -23.97
N GLY A 27 -4.88 23.65 -23.88
CA GLY A 27 -4.26 22.79 -24.90
C GLY A 27 -2.73 22.69 -24.82
N TYR A 28 -2.08 23.38 -23.88
CA TYR A 28 -0.62 23.47 -23.82
C TYR A 28 0.07 22.09 -23.88
N TRP A 29 -0.40 21.12 -23.10
CA TRP A 29 0.25 19.81 -23.01
C TRP A 29 0.13 18.99 -24.29
N LEU A 30 -1.03 19.07 -24.94
CA LEU A 30 -1.30 18.36 -26.19
C LEU A 30 -0.50 18.98 -27.35
N GLU A 31 -0.57 20.30 -27.49
CA GLU A 31 -0.02 21.05 -28.62
C GLU A 31 1.50 21.18 -28.58
N ASN A 32 2.11 21.26 -27.39
CA ASN A 32 3.55 21.43 -27.24
C ASN A 32 4.24 20.10 -26.96
N ASP A 33 5.26 19.77 -27.75
CA ASP A 33 6.12 18.60 -27.54
C ASP A 33 7.30 18.89 -26.60
N ILE A 34 7.54 20.15 -26.28
CA ILE A 34 8.59 20.57 -25.35
C ILE A 34 7.91 21.32 -24.21
N TRP A 35 7.94 20.74 -23.01
CA TRP A 35 7.34 21.34 -21.83
C TRP A 35 8.40 22.05 -21.00
N ASP A 36 8.24 23.35 -20.75
CA ASP A 36 9.12 24.13 -19.87
C ASP A 36 8.73 23.96 -18.40
N ALA A 37 9.64 23.40 -17.61
CA ALA A 37 9.51 23.24 -16.16
C ALA A 37 9.30 24.57 -15.44
N ILE A 38 9.92 25.66 -15.90
CA ILE A 38 9.91 26.92 -15.16
C ILE A 38 8.56 27.65 -15.30
N GLU A 39 7.67 27.18 -16.17
CA GLU A 39 6.30 27.70 -16.25
C GLU A 39 5.56 27.53 -14.92
N THR A 40 4.92 28.60 -14.47
CA THR A 40 4.28 28.69 -13.15
C THR A 40 3.12 27.71 -12.97
N PHE A 41 2.43 27.37 -14.06
CA PHE A 41 1.36 26.37 -14.08
C PHE A 41 1.89 24.93 -14.10
N PHE A 42 3.21 24.73 -14.22
CA PHE A 42 3.86 23.43 -14.14
C PHE A 42 4.71 23.29 -12.87
N ILE A 43 5.99 23.68 -12.91
CA ILE A 43 6.88 23.63 -11.73
C ILE A 43 7.17 25.03 -11.19
N GLY A 44 7.26 26.05 -12.04
CA GLY A 44 7.39 27.45 -11.63
C GLY A 44 8.77 27.87 -11.12
N GLU A 45 9.72 26.94 -11.01
CA GLU A 45 11.06 27.20 -10.48
C GLU A 45 12.12 26.26 -11.06
N LYS A 46 13.37 26.73 -11.03
CA LYS A 46 14.54 25.95 -11.48
C LYS A 46 15.02 25.03 -10.36
N ILE A 47 14.55 23.79 -10.37
CA ILE A 47 14.93 22.77 -9.36
C ILE A 47 16.02 21.79 -9.85
N SER A 48 16.38 21.88 -11.12
CA SER A 48 17.33 20.99 -11.79
C SER A 48 18.07 21.77 -12.88
N ASN A 49 19.20 21.22 -13.34
CA ASN A 49 19.85 21.69 -14.56
C ASN A 49 18.98 21.44 -15.81
N MET A 50 18.00 20.54 -15.72
CA MET A 50 17.02 20.31 -16.77
C MET A 50 15.86 21.29 -16.67
N ARG A 51 15.69 22.09 -17.74
CA ARG A 51 14.58 23.03 -17.91
C ARG A 51 13.41 22.43 -18.68
N TYR A 52 13.67 21.61 -19.69
CA TYR A 52 12.64 21.11 -20.59
C TYR A 52 12.45 19.60 -20.46
N ILE A 53 11.21 19.15 -20.65
CA ILE A 53 10.87 17.75 -20.95
C ILE A 53 10.52 17.68 -22.43
N ASP A 54 11.21 16.83 -23.18
CA ASP A 54 11.17 16.84 -24.64
C ASP A 54 10.63 15.52 -25.19
N PHE A 55 9.48 15.60 -25.87
CA PHE A 55 8.78 14.50 -26.51
C PHE A 55 8.94 14.51 -28.05
N SER A 56 9.64 15.50 -28.61
CA SER A 56 9.72 15.73 -30.07
C SER A 56 10.35 14.56 -30.85
N ASN A 57 11.19 13.76 -30.19
CA ASN A 57 11.82 12.58 -30.79
C ASN A 57 10.83 11.42 -31.02
N ILE A 58 9.63 11.47 -30.44
CA ILE A 58 8.60 10.44 -30.60
C ILE A 58 7.74 10.79 -31.82
N LYS A 59 7.95 10.09 -32.94
CA LYS A 59 7.28 10.42 -34.21
C LYS A 59 5.80 10.04 -34.27
N ASN A 60 5.39 9.00 -33.53
CA ASN A 60 4.02 8.53 -33.54
C ASN A 60 3.21 9.29 -32.48
N ASP A 61 2.16 10.00 -32.90
CA ASP A 61 1.38 10.85 -31.99
C ASP A 61 0.61 10.07 -30.93
N ASN A 62 0.13 8.86 -31.24
CA ASN A 62 -0.55 8.04 -30.24
C ASN A 62 0.41 7.64 -29.10
N LEU A 63 1.58 7.08 -29.45
CA LEU A 63 2.64 6.76 -28.49
C LEU A 63 3.08 8.01 -27.71
N LYS A 64 3.23 9.14 -28.39
CA LYS A 64 3.62 10.42 -27.78
C LYS A 64 2.59 10.86 -26.74
N ASN A 65 1.31 10.82 -27.09
CA ASN A 65 0.21 11.23 -26.22
C ASN A 65 0.05 10.30 -25.02
N GLU A 66 0.22 8.98 -25.18
CA GLU A 66 0.27 8.03 -24.05
C GLU A 66 1.38 8.40 -23.05
N ILE A 67 2.57 8.72 -23.55
CA ILE A 67 3.71 9.10 -22.69
C ILE A 67 3.49 10.47 -22.05
N LYS A 68 3.06 11.48 -22.81
CA LYS A 68 2.70 12.81 -22.27
C LYS A 68 1.68 12.68 -21.14
N TYR A 69 0.62 11.90 -21.37
CA TYR A 69 -0.42 11.65 -20.38
C TYR A 69 0.14 11.05 -19.09
N PHE A 70 1.04 10.06 -19.19
CA PHE A 70 1.73 9.53 -18.02
C PHE A 70 2.45 10.64 -17.23
N PHE A 71 3.23 11.50 -17.89
CA PHE A 71 3.97 12.56 -17.20
C PHE A 71 3.03 13.58 -16.54
N LEU A 72 2.03 14.08 -17.28
CA LEU A 72 1.10 15.08 -16.79
C LEU A 72 0.25 14.54 -15.63
N TYR A 73 -0.28 13.33 -15.78
CA TYR A 73 -1.06 12.67 -14.74
C TYR A 73 -0.25 12.50 -13.45
N LYS A 74 1.01 12.04 -13.54
CA LYS A 74 1.88 11.89 -12.35
C LYS A 74 2.21 13.22 -11.69
N HIS A 75 2.30 14.31 -12.47
CA HIS A 75 2.51 15.65 -11.97
C HIS A 75 1.29 16.22 -11.25
N LYS A 76 0.15 16.32 -11.94
CA LYS A 76 -1.09 16.91 -11.40
C LYS A 76 -1.59 16.17 -10.16
N GLU A 77 -1.47 14.84 -10.15
CA GLU A 77 -1.82 14.01 -9.00
C GLU A 77 -0.74 13.99 -7.89
N LYS A 78 0.34 14.77 -8.04
CA LYS A 78 1.50 14.81 -7.12
C LYS A 78 2.02 13.40 -6.75
N LEU A 79 2.01 12.49 -7.72
CA LEU A 79 2.47 11.10 -7.57
C LEU A 79 3.99 10.96 -7.71
N LEU A 80 4.61 11.93 -8.38
CA LEU A 80 6.05 12.13 -8.44
C LEU A 80 6.39 13.54 -7.95
N THR A 81 7.56 13.70 -7.34
CA THR A 81 8.09 15.04 -7.04
C THR A 81 8.53 15.71 -8.33
N ASN A 82 8.55 17.05 -8.36
CA ASN A 82 9.04 17.82 -9.51
C ASN A 82 10.44 17.37 -9.95
N LYS A 83 11.36 17.18 -8.99
CA LYS A 83 12.70 16.60 -9.25
C LYS A 83 12.63 15.17 -9.80
N GLY A 84 11.70 14.36 -9.33
CA GLY A 84 11.47 13.00 -9.81
C GLY A 84 11.02 12.99 -11.27
N ILE A 85 10.07 13.84 -11.65
CA ILE A 85 9.58 14.01 -13.02
C ILE A 85 10.74 14.39 -13.95
N LEU A 86 11.51 15.43 -13.58
CA LEU A 86 12.64 15.89 -14.39
C LEU A 86 13.74 14.84 -14.53
N ARG A 87 13.97 14.00 -13.52
CA ARG A 87 14.94 12.89 -13.59
C ARG A 87 14.57 11.85 -14.66
N LEU A 88 13.29 11.66 -14.93
CA LEU A 88 12.82 10.69 -15.94
C LEU A 88 13.11 11.15 -17.38
N ASN A 89 13.41 12.43 -17.61
CA ASN A 89 13.66 12.99 -18.94
C ASN A 89 14.85 12.33 -19.65
N VAL A 90 15.90 11.94 -18.91
CA VAL A 90 17.03 11.19 -19.48
C VAL A 90 16.56 9.82 -20.01
N SER A 91 15.81 9.08 -19.19
CA SER A 91 15.26 7.78 -19.57
C SER A 91 14.30 7.90 -20.75
N LEU A 92 13.46 8.95 -20.76
CA LEU A 92 12.52 9.26 -21.84
C LEU A 92 13.24 9.45 -23.17
N LYS A 93 14.31 10.26 -23.19
CA LYS A 93 15.09 10.49 -24.40
C LYS A 93 15.56 9.16 -25.00
N HIS A 94 16.21 8.33 -24.20
CA HIS A 94 16.69 7.04 -24.69
C HIS A 94 15.55 6.08 -25.06
N PHE A 95 14.42 6.14 -24.35
CA PHE A 95 13.28 5.28 -24.63
C PHE A 95 12.63 5.65 -25.98
N SER A 96 12.62 6.94 -26.32
CA SER A 96 12.14 7.44 -27.62
C SER A 96 12.99 6.94 -28.80
N GLU A 97 14.29 6.71 -28.58
CA GLU A 97 15.20 6.11 -29.56
C GLU A 97 15.02 4.59 -29.67
N PHE A 98 14.66 3.94 -28.56
CA PHE A 98 14.51 2.50 -28.47
C PHE A 98 13.20 1.98 -29.06
N TYR A 99 12.09 2.68 -28.86
CA TYR A 99 10.77 2.24 -29.29
C TYR A 99 10.05 3.28 -30.14
N THR A 100 9.68 2.87 -31.36
CA THR A 100 9.04 3.70 -32.38
C THR A 100 7.71 3.12 -32.88
N GLY A 101 7.13 2.18 -32.13
CA GLY A 101 5.84 1.57 -32.47
C GLY A 101 4.64 2.50 -32.25
N LYS A 102 3.43 1.96 -32.38
CA LYS A 102 2.20 2.78 -32.39
C LYS A 102 1.61 3.05 -31.01
N SER A 103 1.87 2.16 -30.04
CA SER A 103 1.31 2.26 -28.69
C SER A 103 2.11 1.38 -27.73
N LEU A 104 2.26 1.83 -26.50
CA LEU A 104 2.89 1.07 -25.42
C LEU A 104 2.16 -0.25 -25.11
N LEU A 105 0.91 -0.42 -25.56
CA LEU A 105 0.16 -1.68 -25.44
C LEU A 105 0.77 -2.83 -26.24
N GLU A 106 1.52 -2.54 -27.30
CA GLU A 106 2.19 -3.56 -28.13
C GLU A 106 3.39 -4.20 -27.40
N LEU A 107 3.85 -3.58 -26.30
CA LEU A 107 5.04 -3.99 -25.59
C LEU A 107 4.72 -5.02 -24.50
N ASP A 108 5.36 -6.18 -24.59
CA ASP A 108 5.42 -7.15 -23.51
C ASP A 108 6.48 -6.77 -22.47
N ARG A 109 6.20 -6.89 -21.16
CA ARG A 109 7.08 -6.36 -20.11
C ARG A 109 8.42 -7.09 -20.07
N GLU A 110 8.42 -8.42 -20.09
CA GLU A 110 9.64 -9.22 -19.97
C GLU A 110 10.51 -9.08 -21.22
N LYS A 111 9.90 -9.18 -22.40
CA LYS A 111 10.63 -8.97 -23.67
C LYS A 111 11.18 -7.55 -23.77
N THR A 112 10.41 -6.55 -23.34
CA THR A 112 10.86 -5.15 -23.36
C THR A 112 12.00 -4.94 -22.39
N PHE A 113 11.93 -5.49 -21.17
CA PHE A 113 13.03 -5.41 -20.21
C PHE A 113 14.36 -5.92 -20.79
N ILE A 114 14.33 -7.09 -21.43
CA ILE A 114 15.51 -7.70 -22.05
C ILE A 114 16.04 -6.82 -23.19
N LYS A 115 15.17 -6.44 -24.13
CA LYS A 115 15.55 -5.62 -25.30
C LYS A 115 16.06 -4.24 -24.89
N TRP A 116 15.43 -3.64 -23.88
CA TRP A 116 15.81 -2.34 -23.34
C TRP A 116 17.19 -2.39 -22.69
N LYS A 117 17.46 -3.44 -21.90
CA LYS A 117 18.78 -3.68 -21.32
C LYS A 117 19.85 -3.81 -22.41
N ILE A 118 19.59 -4.58 -23.45
CA ILE A 118 20.52 -4.77 -24.59
C ILE A 118 20.77 -3.42 -25.28
N PHE A 119 19.71 -2.67 -25.59
CA PHE A 119 19.82 -1.34 -26.22
C PHE A 119 20.72 -0.38 -25.43
N LEU A 120 20.55 -0.32 -24.10
CA LEU A 120 21.37 0.54 -23.26
C LEU A 120 22.84 0.12 -23.26
N ILE A 121 23.12 -1.20 -23.27
CA ILE A 121 24.48 -1.74 -23.36
C ILE A 121 25.11 -1.39 -24.71
N ASP A 122 24.40 -1.63 -25.82
CA ASP A 122 24.90 -1.40 -27.18
C ASP A 122 25.22 0.07 -27.44
N ARG A 123 24.50 0.99 -26.79
CA ARG A 123 24.74 2.44 -26.86
C ARG A 123 25.79 2.94 -25.86
N GLY A 124 26.39 2.07 -25.05
CA GLY A 124 27.37 2.43 -24.03
C GLY A 124 26.79 3.31 -22.91
N ILE A 125 25.47 3.26 -22.70
CA ILE A 125 24.79 4.07 -21.68
C ILE A 125 25.02 3.41 -20.33
N LYS A 126 25.58 4.17 -19.38
CA LYS A 126 25.76 3.69 -18.00
C LYS A 126 24.41 3.68 -17.29
N PHE A 127 24.07 2.54 -16.70
CA PHE A 127 22.89 2.36 -15.87
C PHE A 127 23.22 1.44 -14.69
N ASP A 128 22.48 1.59 -13.59
CA ASP A 128 22.37 0.57 -12.55
C ASP A 128 20.98 -0.08 -12.66
N ILE A 129 20.94 -1.41 -12.68
CA ILE A 129 19.70 -2.19 -12.81
C ILE A 129 18.75 -1.95 -11.62
N ASN A 130 19.31 -1.56 -10.47
CA ASN A 130 18.57 -1.19 -9.27
C ASN A 130 18.24 0.30 -9.21
N GLU A 131 18.72 1.10 -10.18
CA GLU A 131 18.43 2.52 -10.24
C GLU A 131 16.97 2.75 -10.67
N LYS A 132 16.30 3.66 -9.95
CA LYS A 132 14.90 4.03 -10.21
C LYS A 132 14.70 4.91 -11.45
N SER A 133 15.70 5.06 -12.32
CA SER A 133 15.63 5.93 -13.50
C SER A 133 15.17 5.16 -14.74
N TYR A 134 15.93 4.17 -15.23
CA TYR A 134 15.68 3.53 -16.54
C TYR A 134 14.65 2.40 -16.48
N PHE A 135 14.91 1.37 -15.68
CA PHE A 135 14.04 0.20 -15.62
C PHE A 135 12.76 0.45 -14.83
N TRP A 136 12.85 1.30 -13.81
CA TRP A 136 11.65 1.75 -13.11
C TRP A 136 10.76 2.58 -14.04
N PHE A 137 11.32 3.47 -14.86
CA PHE A 137 10.57 4.24 -15.85
C PHE A 137 9.85 3.33 -16.84
N SER A 138 10.58 2.46 -17.55
CA SER A 138 9.99 1.64 -18.60
C SER A 138 8.95 0.66 -18.04
N ASN A 139 9.23 -0.04 -16.94
CA ASN A 139 8.25 -0.94 -16.33
C ASN A 139 7.00 -0.20 -15.85
N TYR A 140 7.17 0.92 -15.15
CA TYR A 140 6.04 1.64 -14.57
C TYR A 140 5.21 2.38 -15.63
N LEU A 141 5.83 2.85 -16.71
CA LEU A 141 5.16 3.41 -17.87
C LEU A 141 4.30 2.35 -18.56
N LEU A 142 4.86 1.16 -18.84
CA LEU A 142 4.12 0.06 -19.46
C LEU A 142 2.94 -0.39 -18.60
N ASP A 143 3.15 -0.51 -17.29
CA ASP A 143 2.10 -0.92 -16.35
C ASP A 143 0.97 0.10 -16.29
N PHE A 144 1.33 1.38 -16.23
CA PHE A 144 0.35 2.46 -16.21
C PHE A 144 -0.54 2.45 -17.46
N ILE A 145 0.05 2.28 -18.65
CA ILE A 145 -0.72 2.26 -19.90
C ILE A 145 -1.56 0.98 -19.99
N LYS A 146 -1.00 -0.18 -19.65
CA LYS A 146 -1.78 -1.42 -19.63
C LYS A 146 -2.98 -1.32 -18.68
N ASP A 147 -2.77 -0.80 -17.47
CA ASP A 147 -3.85 -0.61 -16.50
C ASP A 147 -4.91 0.41 -16.97
N LEU A 148 -4.50 1.46 -17.69
CA LEU A 148 -5.38 2.49 -18.23
C LEU A 148 -6.36 1.91 -19.27
N TYR A 149 -5.86 1.10 -20.20
CA TYR A 149 -6.64 0.51 -21.26
C TYR A 149 -7.32 -0.83 -20.87
N ASP A 150 -7.01 -1.38 -19.70
CA ASP A 150 -7.66 -2.59 -19.18
C ASP A 150 -9.03 -2.24 -18.58
N ASP A 151 -10.08 -2.48 -19.35
CA ASP A 151 -11.48 -2.20 -19.03
C ASP A 151 -12.20 -3.34 -18.27
N ARG A 152 -11.53 -4.48 -18.08
CA ARG A 152 -12.10 -5.62 -17.36
C ARG A 152 -12.46 -5.22 -15.93
N GLU A 153 -13.47 -5.86 -15.37
CA GLU A 153 -13.74 -5.73 -13.94
C GLU A 153 -12.48 -6.06 -13.14
N GLU A 154 -12.26 -5.32 -12.06
CA GLU A 154 -11.02 -5.39 -11.29
C GLU A 154 -10.66 -6.82 -10.86
N THR A 155 -11.66 -7.65 -10.51
CA THR A 155 -11.43 -9.04 -10.10
C THR A 155 -11.03 -9.99 -11.23
N GLU A 156 -11.25 -9.60 -12.48
CA GLU A 156 -10.86 -10.37 -13.65
C GLU A 156 -9.41 -10.09 -14.07
N LYS A 157 -8.81 -9.00 -13.57
CA LYS A 157 -7.40 -8.64 -13.79
C LYS A 157 -6.45 -9.50 -12.95
N ASP A 158 -5.17 -9.46 -13.28
CA ASP A 158 -4.11 -10.14 -12.52
C ASP A 158 -3.55 -9.30 -11.37
N ILE A 159 -3.80 -7.99 -11.39
CA ILE A 159 -3.45 -7.07 -10.32
C ILE A 159 -4.74 -6.39 -9.88
N TRP A 160 -5.10 -6.58 -8.62
CA TRP A 160 -6.28 -5.95 -8.03
C TRP A 160 -5.86 -4.78 -7.17
N TYR A 161 -6.48 -3.63 -7.38
CA TYR A 161 -6.31 -2.42 -6.60
C TYR A 161 -7.52 -2.24 -5.69
N SER A 162 -7.26 -2.03 -4.40
CA SER A 162 -8.31 -1.92 -3.39
C SER A 162 -9.30 -0.79 -3.71
N LYS A 163 -8.82 0.31 -4.31
CA LYS A 163 -9.63 1.47 -4.75
C LYS A 163 -10.71 1.13 -5.77
N ASN A 164 -10.51 0.09 -6.56
CA ASN A 164 -11.41 -0.27 -7.66
C ASN A 164 -12.41 -1.39 -7.27
N ILE A 165 -12.27 -1.98 -6.08
CA ILE A 165 -13.18 -3.05 -5.60
C ILE A 165 -14.21 -2.48 -4.62
N LYS A 166 -15.49 -2.51 -5.00
CA LYS A 166 -16.61 -2.14 -4.14
C LYS A 166 -16.70 -3.08 -2.93
N GLY A 167 -16.84 -2.53 -1.73
CA GLY A 167 -16.96 -3.31 -0.49
C GLY A 167 -15.63 -3.84 0.08
N ALA A 168 -14.49 -3.54 -0.53
CA ALA A 168 -13.18 -3.90 0.02
C ALA A 168 -12.94 -3.21 1.38
N LYS A 169 -12.68 -4.01 2.43
CA LYS A 169 -12.41 -3.50 3.78
C LYS A 169 -10.98 -2.99 3.90
N LYS A 170 -10.81 -1.68 3.86
CA LYS A 170 -9.51 -1.00 4.00
C LYS A 170 -9.38 -0.42 5.39
N SER A 171 -8.28 -0.71 6.08
CA SER A 171 -7.91 0.09 7.23
C SER A 171 -7.29 1.38 6.73
N ALA A 172 -7.64 2.49 7.39
CA ALA A 172 -7.16 3.83 7.08
C ALA A 172 -5.61 3.92 7.03
N THR A 173 -4.92 3.04 7.76
CA THR A 173 -3.45 2.97 7.84
C THR A 173 -2.84 1.82 7.04
N SER A 174 -3.61 0.78 6.68
CA SER A 174 -3.07 -0.43 6.00
C SER A 174 -2.80 -0.23 4.51
N ASP A 175 -3.44 0.77 3.89
CA ASP A 175 -3.37 1.08 2.45
C ASP A 175 -1.97 1.50 1.95
N ARG A 176 -0.93 1.49 2.80
CA ARG A 176 0.43 1.93 2.45
C ARG A 176 1.40 0.80 2.12
N LEU A 177 1.23 -0.38 2.70
CA LEU A 177 2.11 -1.55 2.46
C LEU A 177 1.53 -2.51 1.43
N ALA A 178 0.20 -2.58 1.33
CA ALA A 178 -0.53 -3.49 0.44
C ALA A 178 -1.53 -2.68 -0.40
N THR A 179 -1.03 -1.93 -1.39
CA THR A 179 -1.89 -1.12 -2.28
C THR A 179 -2.59 -1.95 -3.35
N SER A 180 -2.04 -3.14 -3.64
CA SER A 180 -2.58 -4.09 -4.60
C SER A 180 -2.39 -5.53 -4.15
N ILE A 181 -3.16 -6.44 -4.74
CA ILE A 181 -3.01 -7.88 -4.66
C ILE A 181 -2.64 -8.34 -6.06
N ASN A 182 -1.41 -8.84 -6.23
CA ASN A 182 -0.84 -9.18 -7.52
C ASN A 182 -0.69 -10.70 -7.65
N PHE A 183 -1.43 -11.31 -8.58
CA PHE A 183 -1.45 -12.74 -8.88
C PHE A 183 -0.48 -13.16 -10.00
N SER A 184 0.34 -12.26 -10.54
CA SER A 184 1.29 -12.57 -11.63
C SER A 184 2.25 -13.70 -11.28
N ASP A 185 2.69 -13.80 -10.02
CA ASP A 185 3.61 -14.84 -9.55
C ASP A 185 2.89 -16.15 -9.18
N ILE A 186 1.57 -16.24 -9.35
CA ILE A 186 0.84 -17.50 -9.16
C ILE A 186 0.93 -18.28 -10.48
N PRO A 187 1.29 -19.57 -10.44
CA PRO A 187 1.36 -20.42 -11.63
C PRO A 187 0.07 -20.36 -12.43
N ILE A 188 0.19 -20.25 -13.76
CA ILE A 188 -0.95 -20.04 -14.69
C ILE A 188 -2.03 -21.08 -14.44
N TYR A 189 -1.64 -22.34 -14.23
CA TYR A 189 -2.55 -23.45 -13.95
C TYR A 189 -3.45 -23.20 -12.72
N TYR A 190 -2.95 -22.59 -11.64
CA TYR A 190 -3.74 -22.35 -10.41
C TYR A 190 -4.30 -20.94 -10.29
N LYS A 191 -3.93 -20.02 -11.18
CA LYS A 191 -4.21 -18.58 -11.04
C LYS A 191 -5.70 -18.28 -10.87
N ASP A 192 -6.54 -18.83 -11.74
CA ASP A 192 -7.99 -18.59 -11.68
C ASP A 192 -8.63 -19.17 -10.42
N MET A 193 -8.16 -20.34 -9.96
CA MET A 193 -8.60 -20.93 -8.70
C MET A 193 -8.29 -20.03 -7.51
N VAL A 194 -7.06 -19.50 -7.46
CA VAL A 194 -6.62 -18.58 -6.41
C VAL A 194 -7.42 -17.27 -6.47
N LYS A 195 -7.59 -16.67 -7.66
CA LYS A 195 -8.44 -15.48 -7.84
C LYS A 195 -9.88 -15.72 -7.39
N ARG A 196 -10.46 -16.88 -7.74
CA ARG A 196 -11.81 -17.28 -7.33
C ARG A 196 -11.92 -17.36 -5.80
N TYR A 197 -10.94 -17.94 -5.10
CA TYR A 197 -10.89 -17.92 -3.64
C TYR A 197 -10.81 -16.49 -3.09
N PHE A 198 -9.96 -15.63 -3.66
CA PHE A 198 -9.82 -14.25 -3.19
C PHE A 198 -11.10 -13.44 -3.35
N LYS A 199 -11.87 -13.66 -4.43
CA LYS A 199 -13.17 -13.03 -4.67
C LYS A 199 -14.15 -13.29 -3.51
N THR A 200 -14.05 -14.44 -2.83
CA THR A 200 -14.97 -14.79 -1.73
C THR A 200 -14.60 -14.19 -0.37
N ILE A 201 -13.35 -13.77 -0.20
CA ILE A 201 -12.82 -13.23 1.08
C ILE A 201 -12.55 -11.72 1.05
N ILE A 202 -12.40 -11.11 -0.13
CA ILE A 202 -11.92 -9.72 -0.27
C ILE A 202 -12.85 -8.66 0.33
N THR A 203 -14.15 -8.96 0.43
CA THR A 203 -15.15 -8.10 1.08
C THR A 203 -15.38 -8.46 2.56
N LYS A 204 -14.95 -9.65 2.98
CA LYS A 204 -15.17 -10.16 4.35
C LYS A 204 -14.01 -9.83 5.27
N LYS A 205 -12.78 -9.98 4.77
CA LYS A 205 -11.52 -9.76 5.49
C LYS A 205 -10.88 -8.43 5.08
N SER A 206 -9.98 -7.91 5.92
CA SER A 206 -9.26 -6.68 5.59
C SER A 206 -8.30 -6.90 4.43
N TRP A 207 -8.09 -5.87 3.63
CA TRP A 207 -7.20 -5.92 2.46
C TRP A 207 -5.78 -6.41 2.81
N GLY A 208 -5.21 -5.89 3.91
CA GLY A 208 -3.91 -6.32 4.40
C GLY A 208 -3.87 -7.79 4.83
N HIS A 209 -4.99 -8.36 5.27
CA HIS A 209 -5.07 -9.79 5.57
C HIS A 209 -5.08 -10.63 4.28
N CYS A 210 -5.86 -10.22 3.26
CA CYS A 210 -5.83 -10.86 1.94
C CYS A 210 -4.42 -10.81 1.32
N PHE A 211 -3.77 -9.65 1.35
CA PHE A 211 -2.38 -9.51 0.89
C PHE A 211 -1.43 -10.50 1.59
N ASN A 212 -1.54 -10.63 2.92
CA ASN A 212 -0.75 -11.58 3.68
C ASN A 212 -1.05 -13.02 3.28
N ILE A 213 -2.31 -13.40 3.08
CA ILE A 213 -2.64 -14.75 2.58
C ILE A 213 -1.92 -15.00 1.25
N LEU A 214 -2.03 -14.08 0.29
CA LEU A 214 -1.43 -14.29 -1.04
C LEU A 214 0.09 -14.42 -0.96
N LYS A 215 0.75 -13.60 -0.13
CA LYS A 215 2.18 -13.69 0.13
C LYS A 215 2.61 -15.10 0.56
N HIS A 216 1.86 -15.73 1.47
CA HIS A 216 2.19 -17.07 1.96
C HIS A 216 1.85 -18.15 0.92
N LEU A 217 0.76 -17.99 0.16
CA LEU A 217 0.44 -18.89 -0.95
C LEU A 217 1.53 -18.87 -2.03
N LYS A 218 2.09 -17.70 -2.36
CA LYS A 218 3.22 -17.60 -3.30
C LYS A 218 4.43 -18.41 -2.84
N VAL A 219 4.76 -18.37 -1.54
CA VAL A 219 5.86 -19.18 -0.99
C VAL A 219 5.56 -20.67 -1.12
N PHE A 220 4.32 -21.08 -0.85
CA PHE A 220 3.88 -22.45 -1.04
C PHE A 220 4.04 -22.91 -2.50
N PHE A 221 3.48 -22.18 -3.47
CA PHE A 221 3.63 -22.51 -4.88
C PHE A 221 5.10 -22.54 -5.31
N ASN A 222 5.89 -21.51 -4.97
CA ASN A 222 7.29 -21.44 -5.33
C ASN A 222 8.09 -22.63 -4.79
N TYR A 223 7.82 -23.06 -3.55
CA TYR A 223 8.47 -24.23 -2.99
C TYR A 223 8.24 -25.48 -3.86
N PHE A 224 6.99 -25.79 -4.18
CA PHE A 224 6.67 -26.99 -4.96
C PHE A 224 7.26 -26.94 -6.37
N TYR A 225 7.10 -25.83 -7.10
CA TYR A 225 7.67 -25.72 -8.45
C TYR A 225 9.21 -25.74 -8.44
N ASN A 226 9.87 -25.13 -7.45
CA ASN A 226 11.33 -25.18 -7.33
C ASN A 226 11.86 -26.59 -7.01
N ASN A 227 11.03 -27.46 -6.41
CA ASN A 227 11.35 -28.87 -6.16
C ASN A 227 10.89 -29.80 -7.30
N GLY A 228 10.57 -29.25 -8.48
CA GLY A 228 10.30 -30.03 -9.69
C GLY A 228 8.86 -30.53 -9.83
N TYR A 229 7.94 -30.13 -8.95
CA TYR A 229 6.53 -30.44 -9.11
C TYR A 229 5.95 -29.68 -10.31
N LYS A 230 4.97 -30.30 -10.97
CA LYS A 230 4.31 -29.77 -12.16
C LYS A 230 2.87 -29.35 -11.85
N ASP A 231 2.21 -28.78 -12.85
CA ASP A 231 0.78 -28.55 -12.84
C ASP A 231 0.02 -29.83 -12.45
N GLY A 232 -0.99 -29.70 -11.59
CA GLY A 232 -1.71 -30.85 -11.03
C GLY A 232 -1.16 -31.39 -9.70
N PHE A 233 -0.12 -30.77 -9.12
CA PHE A 233 0.42 -31.22 -7.83
C PHE A 233 -0.54 -31.08 -6.65
N ILE A 234 -1.36 -30.01 -6.58
CA ILE A 234 -2.27 -29.78 -5.44
C ILE A 234 -3.26 -30.94 -5.30
N GLU A 235 -3.79 -31.37 -6.45
CA GLU A 235 -4.77 -32.43 -6.61
C GLU A 235 -4.24 -33.77 -6.11
N ASN A 236 -2.92 -33.99 -6.25
CA ASN A 236 -2.25 -35.23 -5.92
C ASN A 236 -1.33 -35.12 -4.69
N LEU A 237 -1.44 -34.04 -3.91
CA LEU A 237 -0.68 -33.87 -2.68
C LEU A 237 -0.87 -35.09 -1.78
N ASN A 238 0.24 -35.57 -1.23
CA ASN A 238 0.26 -36.57 -0.17
C ASN A 238 0.88 -35.99 1.11
N ARG A 239 1.00 -36.84 2.13
CA ARG A 239 1.50 -36.40 3.44
C ARG A 239 3.00 -36.09 3.42
N GLU A 240 3.78 -36.92 2.73
CA GLU A 240 5.24 -36.77 2.60
C GLU A 240 5.60 -35.45 1.92
N ASP A 241 4.85 -35.06 0.89
CA ASP A 241 4.98 -33.75 0.23
C ASP A 241 4.86 -32.58 1.22
N ILE A 242 3.89 -32.66 2.12
CA ILE A 242 3.66 -31.65 3.15
C ILE A 242 4.75 -31.70 4.22
N GLU A 243 5.19 -32.88 4.65
CA GLU A 243 6.28 -33.01 5.63
C GLU A 243 7.57 -32.37 5.12
N ASN A 244 7.88 -32.55 3.83
CA ASN A 244 8.99 -31.88 3.18
C ASN A 244 8.82 -30.35 3.17
N TYR A 245 7.61 -29.85 2.91
CA TYR A 245 7.31 -28.42 3.01
C TYR A 245 7.44 -27.88 4.44
N LEU A 246 6.96 -28.63 5.44
CA LEU A 246 7.07 -28.27 6.86
C LEU A 246 8.54 -28.20 7.30
N PHE A 247 9.35 -29.18 6.89
CA PHE A 247 10.79 -29.18 7.14
C PHE A 247 11.48 -27.97 6.51
N PHE A 248 11.14 -27.65 5.26
CA PHE A 248 11.64 -26.45 4.58
C PHE A 248 11.30 -25.17 5.35
N ILE A 249 10.02 -24.98 5.74
CA ILE A 249 9.60 -23.80 6.51
C ILE A 249 10.30 -23.73 7.88
N GLY A 250 10.46 -24.87 8.55
CA GLY A 250 11.17 -24.97 9.82
C GLY A 250 12.62 -24.51 9.73
N ASN A 251 13.32 -24.87 8.66
CA ASN A 251 14.70 -24.46 8.41
C ASN A 251 14.81 -22.99 7.98
N GLU A 252 14.01 -22.57 6.99
CA GLU A 252 14.01 -21.18 6.49
C GLU A 252 13.66 -20.16 7.58
N ARG A 253 12.81 -20.57 8.52
CA ARG A 253 12.34 -19.72 9.62
C ARG A 253 12.91 -20.11 10.96
N LYS A 254 14.06 -20.80 10.97
CA LYS A 254 14.80 -21.07 12.19
C LYS A 254 15.12 -19.75 12.90
N ASP A 255 14.87 -19.73 14.21
CA ASP A 255 15.07 -18.57 15.09
C ASP A 255 14.24 -17.31 14.71
N LYS A 256 13.19 -17.47 13.88
CA LYS A 256 12.23 -16.39 13.56
C LYS A 256 11.00 -16.48 14.46
N ASN A 257 10.21 -15.39 14.47
CA ASN A 257 8.97 -15.31 15.23
C ASN A 257 7.99 -16.45 14.87
N LEU A 258 7.63 -17.27 15.86
CA LEU A 258 6.77 -18.45 15.71
C LEU A 258 5.35 -18.10 15.27
N THR A 259 4.81 -16.98 15.74
CA THR A 259 3.48 -16.52 15.34
C THR A 259 3.43 -16.19 13.84
N GLU A 260 4.46 -15.58 13.27
CA GLU A 260 4.57 -15.39 11.82
C GLU A 260 4.82 -16.72 11.11
N THR A 261 5.69 -17.59 11.62
CA THR A 261 5.94 -18.92 11.05
C THR A 261 4.64 -19.74 10.95
N SER A 262 3.75 -19.64 11.93
CA SER A 262 2.44 -20.32 11.92
C SER A 262 1.57 -19.94 10.71
N LYS A 263 1.76 -18.76 10.12
CA LYS A 263 0.96 -18.28 8.97
C LYS A 263 1.34 -18.96 7.66
N TYR A 264 2.58 -19.43 7.53
CA TYR A 264 3.03 -20.20 6.36
C TYR A 264 2.26 -21.51 6.20
N ILE A 265 1.81 -22.08 7.30
CA ILE A 265 1.11 -23.37 7.32
C ILE A 265 -0.40 -23.14 7.44
N SER A 266 -0.83 -22.29 8.38
CA SER A 266 -2.28 -22.07 8.62
C SER A 266 -3.01 -21.43 7.43
N TYR A 267 -2.40 -20.46 6.73
CA TYR A 267 -3.07 -19.86 5.56
C TYR A 267 -3.14 -20.80 4.37
N VAL A 268 -2.12 -21.63 4.17
CA VAL A 268 -2.11 -22.69 3.15
C VAL A 268 -3.20 -23.70 3.47
N ARG A 269 -3.25 -24.19 4.71
CA ARG A 269 -4.28 -25.13 5.16
C ARG A 269 -5.69 -24.59 4.95
N THR A 270 -5.98 -23.38 5.43
CA THR A 270 -7.30 -22.75 5.25
C THR A 270 -7.68 -22.58 3.77
N PHE A 271 -6.70 -22.25 2.91
CA PHE A 271 -6.94 -22.17 1.48
C PHE A 271 -7.29 -23.54 0.89
N LEU A 272 -6.49 -24.57 1.17
CA LEU A 272 -6.71 -25.93 0.68
C LEU A 272 -8.05 -26.51 1.17
N GLU A 273 -8.37 -26.33 2.45
CA GLU A 273 -9.67 -26.72 3.03
C GLU A 273 -10.82 -26.03 2.32
N TYR A 274 -10.71 -24.72 2.08
CA TYR A 274 -11.75 -23.98 1.40
C TYR A 274 -11.99 -24.47 -0.03
N ILE A 275 -10.94 -24.61 -0.85
CA ILE A 275 -11.11 -25.05 -2.24
C ILE A 275 -11.64 -26.48 -2.33
N GLN A 276 -11.30 -27.33 -1.36
CA GLN A 276 -11.83 -28.70 -1.27
C GLN A 276 -13.32 -28.70 -0.88
N ILE A 277 -13.71 -27.97 0.16
CA ILE A 277 -15.12 -27.85 0.59
C ILE A 277 -15.98 -27.20 -0.51
N ALA A 278 -15.43 -26.21 -1.21
CA ALA A 278 -16.09 -25.53 -2.32
C ALA A 278 -16.05 -26.32 -3.65
N GLN A 279 -15.50 -27.54 -3.64
CA GLN A 279 -15.43 -28.46 -4.78
C GLN A 279 -14.80 -27.84 -6.02
N TYR A 280 -13.66 -27.17 -5.86
CA TYR A 280 -12.91 -26.65 -7.00
C TYR A 280 -12.25 -27.82 -7.75
N ASP A 281 -12.17 -27.68 -9.07
CA ASP A 281 -11.59 -28.68 -9.99
C ASP A 281 -10.14 -29.05 -9.65
N LYS A 282 -9.38 -28.07 -9.18
CA LYS A 282 -7.96 -28.18 -8.83
C LYS A 282 -7.70 -28.36 -7.32
N ALA A 283 -8.70 -28.79 -6.57
CA ALA A 283 -8.58 -29.04 -5.14
C ALA A 283 -7.88 -30.39 -4.85
N PRO A 284 -7.25 -30.55 -3.67
CA PRO A 284 -6.69 -31.84 -3.25
C PRO A 284 -7.74 -32.95 -3.28
N LYS A 285 -7.40 -34.10 -3.85
CA LYS A 285 -8.26 -35.29 -3.80
C LYS A 285 -8.23 -35.95 -2.42
N LYS A 286 -7.07 -35.90 -1.76
CA LYS A 286 -6.91 -36.34 -0.37
C LYS A 286 -7.46 -35.28 0.57
N GLU A 287 -8.19 -35.69 1.61
CA GLU A 287 -8.73 -34.75 2.59
C GLU A 287 -7.61 -33.93 3.23
N VAL A 288 -7.80 -32.61 3.34
CA VAL A 288 -6.75 -31.71 3.83
C VAL A 288 -6.38 -32.00 5.29
N SER A 289 -7.30 -32.52 6.11
CA SER A 289 -6.98 -32.93 7.48
C SER A 289 -5.99 -34.11 7.54
N PHE A 290 -5.88 -34.92 6.48
CA PHE A 290 -4.85 -35.96 6.34
C PHE A 290 -3.56 -35.48 5.65
N LEU A 291 -3.54 -34.23 5.19
CA LEU A 291 -2.39 -33.58 4.59
C LEU A 291 -1.66 -32.70 5.60
N ILE A 292 -2.39 -31.84 6.33
CA ILE A 292 -1.85 -30.89 7.31
C ILE A 292 -2.62 -31.07 8.63
N PHE A 293 -1.95 -31.62 9.65
CA PHE A 293 -2.48 -31.79 10.99
C PHE A 293 -2.51 -30.48 11.76
N GLN A 294 -3.28 -30.46 12.85
CA GLN A 294 -3.33 -29.29 13.73
C GLN A 294 -1.99 -29.05 14.43
N ASP A 295 -1.29 -30.13 14.79
CA ASP A 295 0.00 -30.06 15.48
C ASP A 295 1.17 -29.68 14.55
N ASP A 296 0.98 -29.76 13.23
CA ASP A 296 1.98 -29.24 12.28
C ASP A 296 2.08 -27.72 12.32
N ILE A 297 1.01 -27.04 12.75
CA ILE A 297 0.99 -25.58 12.83
C ILE A 297 1.74 -25.20 14.12
N PRO A 298 2.88 -24.50 14.03
CA PRO A 298 3.62 -24.04 15.19
C PRO A 298 2.68 -23.32 16.14
N ARG A 299 2.68 -23.77 17.41
CA ARG A 299 1.91 -23.09 18.45
C ARG A 299 2.36 -21.64 18.49
N ARG A 300 1.39 -20.75 18.43
CA ARG A 300 1.64 -19.33 18.66
C ARG A 300 2.29 -19.19 20.03
N GLU A 301 3.20 -18.23 20.16
CA GLU A 301 3.79 -17.91 21.46
C GLU A 301 2.66 -17.72 22.48
N PHE A 302 2.82 -18.27 23.69
CA PHE A 302 1.79 -18.12 24.71
C PHE A 302 1.58 -16.64 25.01
N VAL A 303 0.32 -16.24 25.26
CA VAL A 303 -0.04 -14.87 25.65
C VAL A 303 0.80 -14.40 26.85
N GLN A 304 1.21 -15.32 27.73
CA GLN A 304 2.08 -15.03 28.88
C GLN A 304 3.51 -14.63 28.46
N ASP A 305 4.07 -15.20 27.40
CA ASP A 305 5.38 -14.83 26.86
C ASP A 305 5.33 -13.57 25.99
N GLU A 306 4.18 -13.30 25.35
CA GLU A 306 3.88 -12.00 24.75
C GLU A 306 3.74 -10.91 25.83
N MET A 307 3.01 -11.18 26.92
CA MET A 307 2.83 -10.27 28.07
C MET A 307 4.14 -10.00 28.83
N ARG A 308 5.02 -10.99 28.99
CA ARG A 308 6.39 -10.79 29.52
C ARG A 308 7.22 -9.84 28.63
N ARG A 309 6.87 -9.71 27.35
CA ARG A 309 7.48 -8.77 26.39
C ARG A 309 6.66 -7.49 26.20
N VAL A 310 5.47 -7.37 26.78
CA VAL A 310 4.75 -6.09 26.92
C VAL A 310 5.54 -5.29 27.94
N LYS A 311 6.52 -4.58 27.41
CA LYS A 311 7.47 -3.75 28.16
C LYS A 311 6.72 -2.50 28.59
N PHE A 312 6.22 -2.51 29.82
CA PHE A 312 5.81 -1.29 30.50
C PHE A 312 6.92 -0.26 30.35
N VAL A 313 6.60 0.94 29.84
CA VAL A 313 7.59 2.02 29.76
C VAL A 313 7.80 2.53 31.17
N PRO A 314 9.03 2.50 31.71
CA PRO A 314 9.29 3.01 33.05
C PRO A 314 8.82 4.47 33.18
N GLU A 315 8.17 4.78 34.30
CA GLU A 315 7.64 6.11 34.60
C GLU A 315 8.67 7.25 34.43
N PRO A 316 9.96 7.11 34.81
CA PRO A 316 10.95 8.15 34.56
C PRO A 316 11.12 8.50 33.08
N ILE A 317 10.99 7.52 32.20
CA ILE A 317 11.13 7.72 30.76
C ILE A 317 9.85 8.34 30.17
N LEU A 318 8.68 7.93 30.65
CA LEU A 318 7.42 8.58 30.29
C LEU A 318 7.43 10.05 30.66
N LYS A 319 7.90 10.41 31.86
CA LYS A 319 8.04 11.81 32.27
C LYS A 319 9.01 12.59 31.38
N GLN A 320 10.15 11.99 31.01
CA GLN A 320 11.09 12.62 30.08
C GLN A 320 10.46 12.84 28.70
N LEU A 321 9.70 11.87 28.19
CA LEU A 321 8.95 12.02 26.94
C LEU A 321 7.89 13.13 27.04
N ASP A 322 7.06 13.09 28.08
CA ASP A 322 5.99 14.06 28.31
C ASP A 322 6.57 15.51 28.41
N ASN A 323 7.75 15.68 29.02
CA ASN A 323 8.42 16.99 29.14
C ASN A 323 9.05 17.50 27.84
N ASN A 324 9.43 16.60 26.93
CA ASN A 324 10.13 16.96 25.69
C ASN A 324 9.23 16.82 24.44
N ILE A 325 7.97 16.41 24.58
CA ILE A 325 7.10 16.09 23.43
C ILE A 325 6.87 17.29 22.50
N MET A 326 6.93 18.50 23.04
CA MET A 326 6.79 19.73 22.27
C MET A 326 7.95 19.99 21.30
N ASP A 327 9.07 19.29 21.47
CA ASP A 327 10.26 19.38 20.62
C ASP A 327 10.26 18.37 19.46
N LEU A 328 9.14 17.68 19.19
CA LEU A 328 9.04 16.78 18.04
C LEU A 328 9.32 17.56 16.74
N ASP A 329 10.23 17.04 15.92
CA ASP A 329 10.58 17.59 14.61
C ASP A 329 9.41 17.58 13.61
N ARG A 330 8.32 16.90 13.95
CA ARG A 330 7.04 16.92 13.25
C ARG A 330 5.90 17.23 14.22
N PRO A 331 5.61 18.53 14.47
CA PRO A 331 4.66 18.97 15.49
C PRO A 331 3.23 18.42 15.29
N GLN A 332 2.85 18.08 14.05
CA GLN A 332 1.54 17.49 13.75
C GLN A 332 1.29 16.15 14.44
N TYR A 333 2.32 15.49 14.98
CA TYR A 333 2.19 14.23 15.73
C TYR A 333 2.03 14.44 17.25
N ILE A 334 2.23 15.65 17.76
CA ILE A 334 2.08 15.95 19.20
C ILE A 334 0.67 15.60 19.70
N PRO A 335 -0.43 16.02 19.05
CA PRO A 335 -1.78 15.69 19.54
C PRO A 335 -2.07 14.19 19.53
N ILE A 336 -1.48 13.46 18.58
CA ILE A 336 -1.63 12.01 18.49
C ILE A 336 -0.96 11.34 19.69
N TYR A 337 0.26 11.75 20.04
CA TYR A 337 0.95 11.22 21.22
C TYR A 337 0.16 11.47 22.51
N ILE A 338 -0.32 12.71 22.70
CA ILE A 338 -1.10 13.08 23.88
C ILE A 338 -2.35 12.20 23.98
N LEU A 339 -3.11 12.03 22.89
CA LEU A 339 -4.29 11.17 22.91
C LEU A 339 -3.97 9.70 23.22
N LEU A 340 -2.83 9.17 22.76
CA LEU A 340 -2.39 7.82 23.12
C LEU A 340 -2.12 7.70 24.63
N ARG A 341 -1.48 8.71 25.23
CA ARG A 341 -1.22 8.76 26.68
C ARG A 341 -2.49 8.92 27.50
N GLU A 342 -3.42 9.75 27.04
CA GLU A 342 -4.69 10.04 27.73
C GLU A 342 -5.65 8.86 27.72
N THR A 343 -5.72 8.12 26.61
CA THR A 343 -6.81 7.15 26.38
C THR A 343 -6.38 5.69 26.39
N GLY A 344 -5.09 5.42 26.20
CA GLY A 344 -4.59 4.05 25.97
C GLY A 344 -5.11 3.40 24.69
N TRP A 345 -5.71 4.17 23.77
CA TRP A 345 -6.16 3.65 22.48
C TRP A 345 -4.97 3.22 21.62
N ARG A 346 -5.23 2.34 20.65
CA ARG A 346 -4.19 1.95 19.70
C ARG A 346 -3.87 3.13 18.78
N GLY A 347 -2.62 3.22 18.35
CA GLY A 347 -2.18 4.21 17.36
C GLY A 347 -3.05 4.26 16.09
N THR A 348 -3.53 3.11 15.62
CA THR A 348 -4.41 3.04 14.44
C THR A 348 -5.81 3.56 14.71
N ASP A 349 -6.31 3.43 15.94
CA ASP A 349 -7.65 3.89 16.32
C ASP A 349 -7.63 5.42 16.47
N ILE A 350 -6.60 6.01 17.09
CA ILE A 350 -6.41 7.47 17.15
C ILE A 350 -6.24 8.09 15.75
N LEU A 351 -5.43 7.47 14.88
CA LEU A 351 -5.27 7.93 13.50
C LEU A 351 -6.56 7.78 12.66
N ASN A 352 -7.52 6.98 13.13
CA ASN A 352 -8.81 6.78 12.50
C ASN A 352 -9.92 7.63 13.13
N LEU A 353 -9.61 8.64 13.95
CA LEU A 353 -10.62 9.59 14.42
C LEU A 353 -11.17 10.44 13.27
N ARG A 354 -12.44 10.84 13.38
CA ARG A 354 -13.13 11.70 12.41
C ARG A 354 -13.51 13.02 13.05
N TYR A 355 -13.18 14.14 12.41
CA TYR A 355 -13.36 15.46 13.03
C TYR A 355 -14.84 15.81 13.29
N ASP A 356 -15.79 15.11 12.66
CA ASP A 356 -17.23 15.36 12.79
C ASP A 356 -17.90 14.54 13.88
N ASN A 357 -17.22 13.54 14.47
CA ASN A 357 -17.81 12.71 15.52
C ASN A 357 -16.82 12.26 16.62
N CYS A 358 -15.59 12.78 16.65
CA CYS A 358 -14.57 12.29 17.59
C CYS A 358 -14.64 12.88 19.00
N LEU A 359 -15.40 13.95 19.22
CA LEU A 359 -15.49 14.63 20.52
C LEU A 359 -16.95 14.83 20.89
N ASP A 360 -17.33 14.33 22.07
CA ASP A 360 -18.68 14.43 22.61
C ASP A 360 -18.63 15.06 24.01
N GLN A 361 -19.70 15.75 24.38
CA GLN A 361 -19.81 16.47 25.65
C GLN A 361 -21.10 16.06 26.36
N ILE A 362 -20.98 15.36 27.47
CA ILE A 362 -22.11 14.76 28.18
C ILE A 362 -22.25 15.40 29.56
N TRP A 363 -23.46 15.86 29.90
CA TRP A 363 -23.76 16.41 31.21
C TRP A 363 -23.65 15.30 32.28
N ASN A 364 -22.82 15.51 33.28
CA ASN A 364 -22.71 14.64 34.44
C ASN A 364 -23.49 15.26 35.62
N SER A 365 -24.65 14.70 35.92
CA SER A 365 -25.52 15.18 37.00
C SER A 365 -24.92 15.01 38.40
N LYS A 366 -23.91 14.15 38.60
CA LYS A 366 -23.23 13.97 39.90
C LYS A 366 -22.13 15.00 40.12
N GLU A 367 -21.46 15.41 39.05
CA GLU A 367 -20.36 16.40 39.10
C GLU A 367 -20.84 17.81 38.74
N GLU A 368 -22.13 17.98 38.40
CA GLU A 368 -22.77 19.22 37.96
C GLU A 368 -21.98 19.96 36.86
N ARG A 369 -21.37 19.18 35.96
CA ARG A 369 -20.56 19.71 34.87
C ARG A 369 -20.64 18.81 33.65
N TYR A 370 -20.25 19.35 32.52
CA TYR A 370 -20.05 18.58 31.31
C TYR A 370 -18.71 17.84 31.33
N ASN A 371 -18.74 16.55 31.02
CA ASN A 371 -17.55 15.72 30.84
C ASN A 371 -17.34 15.45 29.35
N TYR A 372 -16.08 15.55 28.90
CA TYR A 372 -15.71 15.30 27.52
C TYR A 372 -15.34 13.85 27.28
N TYR A 373 -15.75 13.33 26.13
CA TYR A 373 -15.47 11.96 25.70
C TYR A 373 -14.84 11.96 24.32
N LEU A 374 -13.74 11.24 24.18
CA LEU A 374 -13.22 10.87 22.87
C LEU A 374 -14.04 9.69 22.32
N CYS A 375 -14.55 9.86 21.11
CA CYS A 375 -15.45 8.92 20.45
C CYS A 375 -14.82 8.39 19.16
N GLY A 376 -15.05 7.12 18.84
CA GLY A 376 -14.50 6.52 17.63
C GLY A 376 -14.87 5.06 17.41
N GLU A 377 -14.68 4.58 16.19
CA GLU A 377 -14.91 3.19 15.80
C GLU A 377 -13.62 2.36 15.95
N ILE A 378 -13.67 1.28 16.73
CA ILE A 378 -12.56 0.32 16.79
C ILE A 378 -12.68 -0.67 15.64
N THR A 379 -11.99 -0.35 14.54
CA THR A 379 -12.05 -1.10 13.27
C THR A 379 -11.65 -2.59 13.37
N LYS A 380 -10.87 -2.99 14.39
CA LYS A 380 -10.39 -4.36 14.54
C LYS A 380 -11.39 -5.29 15.24
N THR A 381 -12.20 -4.78 16.15
CA THR A 381 -13.16 -5.56 16.94
C THR A 381 -14.61 -5.34 16.53
N GLY A 382 -14.88 -4.37 15.65
CA GLY A 382 -16.24 -4.06 15.19
C GLY A 382 -17.11 -3.43 16.27
N ILE A 383 -16.51 -2.91 17.35
CA ILE A 383 -17.23 -2.16 18.38
C ILE A 383 -17.54 -0.79 17.80
N ALA A 384 -18.82 -0.55 17.52
CA ALA A 384 -19.34 0.76 17.19
C ALA A 384 -19.23 1.67 18.42
N GLU A 385 -18.72 2.88 18.22
CA GLU A 385 -18.78 3.98 19.20
C GLU A 385 -18.15 3.69 20.57
N LEU A 386 -16.85 3.36 20.60
CA LEU A 386 -16.13 3.42 21.87
C LEU A 386 -16.07 4.87 22.34
N LYS A 387 -16.52 5.11 23.58
CA LYS A 387 -16.39 6.39 24.27
C LYS A 387 -15.43 6.27 25.45
N ILE A 388 -14.40 7.10 25.50
CA ILE A 388 -13.48 7.19 26.65
C ILE A 388 -13.47 8.62 27.18
N PRO A 389 -13.67 8.84 28.50
CA PRO A 389 -13.60 10.17 29.07
C PRO A 389 -12.18 10.75 28.93
N ILE A 390 -12.09 12.03 28.58
CA ILE A 390 -10.83 12.76 28.47
C ILE A 390 -10.87 14.04 29.29
N ARG A 391 -9.70 14.53 29.71
CA ARG A 391 -9.56 15.77 30.48
C ARG A 391 -9.82 17.00 29.60
N ASP A 392 -10.29 18.09 30.21
CA ASP A 392 -10.65 19.34 29.53
C ASP A 392 -9.54 19.88 28.63
N LYS A 393 -8.28 19.84 29.08
CA LYS A 393 -7.13 20.26 28.27
C LYS A 393 -6.94 19.40 27.01
N ALA A 394 -7.17 18.10 27.10
CA ALA A 394 -7.11 17.20 25.96
C ALA A 394 -8.29 17.46 25.01
N ALA A 395 -9.48 17.72 25.55
CA ALA A 395 -10.66 18.11 24.77
C ALA A 395 -10.44 19.43 24.02
N GLU A 396 -9.86 20.46 24.66
CA GLU A 396 -9.51 21.74 24.03
C GLU A 396 -8.51 21.53 22.87
N MET A 397 -7.50 20.69 23.07
CA MET A 397 -6.54 20.33 22.03
C MET A 397 -7.23 19.61 20.85
N VAL A 398 -8.13 18.66 21.14
CA VAL A 398 -8.91 17.98 20.11
C VAL A 398 -9.80 18.97 19.35
N GLN A 399 -10.45 19.90 20.04
CA GLN A 399 -11.27 20.93 19.40
C GLN A 399 -10.44 21.80 18.45
N LYS A 400 -9.26 22.27 18.86
CA LYS A 400 -8.34 23.00 17.98
C LYS A 400 -7.91 22.16 16.76
N ALA A 401 -7.70 20.86 16.93
CA ALA A 401 -7.41 19.96 15.83
C ALA A 401 -8.62 19.77 14.89
N ILE A 402 -9.85 19.72 15.42
CA ILE A 402 -11.09 19.66 14.64
C ILE A 402 -11.24 20.92 13.80
N ASP A 403 -11.07 22.10 14.40
CA ASP A 403 -11.26 23.37 13.71
C ASP A 403 -10.26 23.52 12.56
N LYS A 404 -8.99 23.22 12.82
CA LYS A 404 -7.95 23.18 11.77
C LYS A 404 -8.25 22.15 10.70
N ALA A 405 -8.77 20.97 11.05
CA ALA A 405 -9.11 19.95 10.09
C ALA A 405 -10.26 20.40 9.18
N LYS A 406 -11.29 21.05 9.73
CA LYS A 406 -12.42 21.60 8.96
C LYS A 406 -11.96 22.69 7.99
N GLU A 407 -11.05 23.58 8.42
CA GLU A 407 -10.50 24.65 7.58
C GLU A 407 -9.74 24.11 6.35
N LEU A 408 -8.95 23.05 6.53
CA LEU A 408 -8.09 22.49 5.48
C LEU A 408 -8.77 21.42 4.62
N SER A 409 -9.89 20.84 5.08
CA SER A 409 -10.53 19.71 4.43
C SER A 409 -11.48 20.12 3.31
N THR A 410 -11.41 19.41 2.20
CA THR A 410 -12.40 19.43 1.10
C THR A 410 -12.89 18.01 0.83
N GLU A 411 -13.99 17.87 0.11
CA GLU A 411 -14.49 16.56 -0.36
C GLU A 411 -13.45 15.81 -1.21
N GLU A 412 -12.56 16.54 -1.89
CA GLU A 412 -11.49 15.95 -2.69
C GLU A 412 -10.32 15.48 -1.82
N ASN A 413 -9.89 16.30 -0.86
CA ASN A 413 -8.63 16.07 -0.12
C ASN A 413 -8.80 15.32 1.21
N ASN A 414 -10.02 15.23 1.73
CA ASN A 414 -10.37 14.53 2.98
C ASN A 414 -11.84 14.03 2.96
N PRO A 415 -12.26 13.23 1.95
CA PRO A 415 -13.65 12.76 1.81
C PRO A 415 -14.13 11.96 3.02
N LYS A 416 -13.19 11.38 3.77
CA LYS A 416 -13.47 10.56 4.95
C LYS A 416 -13.34 11.35 6.25
N LYS A 417 -13.17 12.67 6.22
CA LYS A 417 -13.17 13.54 7.40
C LYS A 417 -12.21 13.14 8.52
N TYR A 418 -11.04 12.61 8.17
CA TYR A 418 -10.02 12.26 9.16
C TYR A 418 -9.61 13.50 9.97
N LEU A 419 -9.51 13.36 11.29
CA LEU A 419 -8.99 14.43 12.16
C LEU A 419 -7.51 14.71 11.84
N PHE A 420 -6.72 13.66 11.66
CA PHE A 420 -5.29 13.74 11.35
C PHE A 420 -5.03 13.39 9.88
N ASN A 421 -5.49 14.21 8.93
CA ASN A 421 -5.39 13.96 7.49
C ASN A 421 -4.05 14.36 6.86
N THR A 422 -3.73 13.75 5.72
CA THR A 422 -2.72 14.21 4.77
C THR A 422 -3.43 14.93 3.63
N TYR A 423 -3.21 16.24 3.49
CA TYR A 423 -3.96 17.07 2.53
C TYR A 423 -3.40 17.06 1.11
N GLU A 424 -2.17 16.59 0.91
CA GLU A 424 -1.52 16.62 -0.41
C GLU A 424 -0.55 15.45 -0.66
N GLY A 425 -0.12 15.33 -1.92
CA GLY A 425 0.82 14.30 -2.38
C GLY A 425 0.18 12.92 -2.54
N LYS A 426 1.02 11.90 -2.76
CA LYS A 426 0.60 10.49 -2.95
C LYS A 426 -0.30 9.92 -1.86
N LEU A 427 -0.29 10.52 -0.67
CA LEU A 427 -1.06 10.07 0.49
C LEU A 427 -2.26 10.98 0.80
N LYS A 428 -2.61 11.91 -0.11
CA LYS A 428 -3.79 12.78 -0.01
C LYS A 428 -5.05 11.99 0.38
N GLY A 429 -5.84 12.52 1.31
CA GLY A 429 -7.07 11.89 1.80
C GLY A 429 -6.87 10.69 2.72
N ARG A 430 -5.65 10.49 3.23
CA ARG A 430 -5.31 9.41 4.16
C ARG A 430 -4.79 9.97 5.48
N PRO A 431 -5.03 9.28 6.60
CA PRO A 431 -4.54 9.75 7.88
C PRO A 431 -3.01 9.75 7.94
N LEU A 432 -2.45 10.50 8.89
CA LEU A 432 -1.01 10.52 9.16
C LEU A 432 -0.44 9.12 9.43
N ASN A 433 0.88 8.98 9.30
CA ASN A 433 1.52 7.66 9.30
C ASN A 433 1.96 7.22 10.69
N LYS A 434 1.46 6.06 11.14
CA LYS A 434 1.93 5.39 12.37
C LYS A 434 3.45 5.18 12.35
N ALA A 435 4.03 4.77 11.23
CA ALA A 435 5.48 4.58 11.17
C ALA A 435 6.24 5.91 11.31
N SER A 436 5.72 7.00 10.72
CA SER A 436 6.33 8.32 10.87
C SER A 436 6.18 8.88 12.28
N LEU A 437 5.05 8.65 12.95
CA LEU A 437 4.90 8.91 14.40
C LEU A 437 5.99 8.19 15.19
N LEU A 438 6.16 6.89 14.94
CA LEU A 438 7.15 6.06 15.62
C LEU A 438 8.57 6.60 15.42
N TYR A 439 8.97 6.86 14.18
CA TYR A 439 10.31 7.38 13.88
C TYR A 439 10.56 8.77 14.48
N THR A 440 9.52 9.60 14.55
CA THR A 440 9.62 10.96 15.12
C THR A 440 9.81 10.88 16.64
N ILE A 441 9.05 10.02 17.32
CA ILE A 441 9.26 9.74 18.74
C ILE A 441 10.65 9.12 18.97
N GLN A 442 11.07 8.18 18.12
CA GLN A 442 12.39 7.55 18.23
C GLN A 442 13.52 8.58 18.12
N ARG A 443 13.47 9.49 17.14
CA ARG A 443 14.45 10.57 17.02
C ARG A 443 14.48 11.48 18.25
N LEU A 444 13.32 11.81 18.80
CA LEU A 444 13.23 12.61 20.04
C LEU A 444 13.91 11.90 21.21
N ILE A 445 13.66 10.59 21.35
CA ILE A 445 14.29 9.77 22.39
C ILE A 445 15.82 9.77 22.21
N GLU A 446 16.30 9.49 21.00
CA GLU A 446 17.73 9.47 20.69
C GLU A 446 18.43 10.82 20.96
N GLN A 447 17.73 11.93 20.76
CA GLN A 447 18.29 13.27 20.94
C GLN A 447 18.26 13.78 22.38
N LYS A 448 17.22 13.44 23.15
CA LYS A 448 16.92 14.11 24.42
C LYS A 448 16.81 13.20 25.64
N ILE A 449 16.91 11.88 25.48
CA ILE A 449 16.71 10.92 26.58
C ILE A 449 17.98 10.08 26.76
N LEU A 450 18.59 10.18 27.95
CA LEU A 450 19.94 9.67 28.23
C LEU A 450 20.07 8.13 28.27
N GLU A 451 18.97 7.37 28.34
CA GLU A 451 19.01 5.90 28.47
C GLU A 451 18.73 5.19 27.12
N MET A 452 19.76 5.10 26.27
CA MET A 452 19.69 4.44 24.95
C MET A 452 19.29 2.96 24.97
N LEU A 453 19.49 2.24 26.08
CA LEU A 453 19.21 0.80 26.18
C LEU A 453 17.72 0.45 26.25
N ILE A 454 16.84 1.44 26.52
CA ILE A 454 15.39 1.24 26.70
C ILE A 454 14.59 1.69 25.46
N VAL A 455 15.24 2.31 24.46
CA VAL A 455 14.61 2.84 23.24
C VAL A 455 13.90 1.75 22.43
N SER A 456 14.53 0.57 22.30
CA SER A 456 13.94 -0.60 21.65
C SER A 456 12.72 -1.18 22.39
N TYR A 457 12.53 -0.80 23.67
CA TYR A 457 11.53 -1.36 24.57
C TYR A 457 10.23 -0.53 24.59
N ILE A 458 10.35 0.80 24.47
CA ILE A 458 9.23 1.77 24.44
C ILE A 458 8.40 1.63 23.16
N ILE A 459 9.09 1.32 22.07
CA ILE A 459 8.53 1.16 20.72
C ILE A 459 7.42 0.10 20.69
N LEU A 460 7.49 -0.97 21.50
CA LEU A 460 6.48 -2.04 21.51
C LEU A 460 5.19 -1.66 22.25
N GLY A 461 5.27 -0.84 23.30
CA GLY A 461 4.11 -0.40 24.09
C GLY A 461 3.19 0.56 23.35
N PHE A 462 3.73 1.41 22.47
CA PHE A 462 2.95 2.27 21.57
C PHE A 462 2.42 1.53 20.31
N ILE A 463 2.88 0.29 20.07
CA ILE A 463 2.58 -0.48 18.87
C ILE A 463 1.39 -1.43 19.02
N HIS A 464 1.07 -1.91 20.23
CA HIS A 464 -0.14 -2.70 20.49
C HIS A 464 -1.40 -1.85 20.70
#